data_AF-A0A0E3NNN1-F1
#
_entry.id   AF-A0A0E3NNN1-F1
#
_cell.length_a   1.000
_cell.length_b   1.000
_cell.length_c   1.000
_cell.angle_alpha   90.00
_cell.angle_beta   90.00
_cell.angle_gamma   90.00
#
_symmetry.space_group_name_H-M   'P 1'
#
loop_
_entity.id
_entity.type
_entity.pdbx_description
1 polymer ?
#
loop_
_entity_poly.entity_id
_entity_poly.type
_entity_poly.pdbx_seq_one_letter_code
_entity_poly.pdbx_strand_id
1 'polypeptide(L)'
;MTLCTPIVIKQARLIAMVWVIISLFFAVVGGIIGRAYLYPEFLGDAGSETIFMVMINNTFTPVIAGVLLAAILAAIMSTADSQLLVAASAFTEDIYRIIVKRDAGEKELVWMGRFAVIAISTIAYLIARDPNNSVMGLVSYAWAGFGAAFGPVILFSLFWRKTTRNGALGGMIVGGLVVIVWKQLSGGIFDMYEIVPGFFLSCITIYLLSILDKEGPTEEILKEFDRVNHINLHGKAIHKEDMVPLETSNE
;
A
#
# COMPACT_ATOMS: atom_id res chain seq x y z
N MET A 1 -19.37 7.08 6.69
CA MET A 1 -19.75 6.23 7.84
C MET A 1 -18.55 6.17 8.78
N THR A 2 -18.47 7.11 9.71
CA THR A 2 -17.30 7.32 10.57
C THR A 2 -17.36 6.41 11.79
N LEU A 3 -16.42 5.47 11.89
CA LEU A 3 -16.22 4.59 13.06
C LEU A 3 -15.59 5.40 14.21
N CYS A 4 -16.37 6.27 14.85
CA CYS A 4 -15.88 7.23 15.85
C CYS A 4 -15.71 6.68 17.29
N THR A 5 -15.69 5.36 17.50
CA THR A 5 -15.51 4.79 18.86
C THR A 5 -14.30 3.87 18.95
N PRO A 6 -13.38 4.08 19.91
CA PRO A 6 -12.16 3.27 20.06
C PRO A 6 -12.44 1.79 20.38
N ILE A 7 -13.61 1.46 20.94
CA ILE A 7 -14.08 0.07 21.10
C ILE A 7 -14.27 -0.60 19.73
N VAL A 8 -14.92 0.09 18.78
CA VAL A 8 -15.24 -0.47 17.46
C VAL A 8 -13.97 -0.71 16.66
N ILE A 9 -12.95 0.13 16.83
CA ILE A 9 -11.62 -0.07 16.22
C ILE A 9 -10.97 -1.37 16.71
N LYS A 10 -10.99 -1.64 18.02
CA LYS A 10 -10.41 -2.87 18.58
C LYS A 10 -11.14 -4.12 18.07
N GLN A 11 -12.46 -4.09 18.03
CA GLN A 11 -13.29 -5.18 17.53
C GLN A 11 -13.09 -5.42 16.03
N ALA A 12 -13.14 -4.35 15.23
CA ALA A 12 -12.90 -4.42 13.78
C ALA A 12 -11.51 -5.01 13.48
N ARG A 13 -10.47 -4.57 14.20
CA ARG A 13 -9.12 -5.11 14.08
C ARG A 13 -9.08 -6.61 14.40
N LEU A 14 -9.71 -7.04 15.49
CA LEU A 14 -9.73 -8.47 15.85
C LEU A 14 -10.41 -9.32 14.79
N ILE A 15 -11.58 -8.89 14.32
CA ILE A 15 -12.33 -9.60 13.28
C ILE A 15 -11.50 -9.69 12.00
N ALA A 16 -10.90 -8.59 11.56
CA ALA A 16 -10.05 -8.55 10.38
C ALA A 16 -8.82 -9.46 10.52
N MET A 17 -8.11 -9.39 11.65
CA MET A 17 -6.90 -10.20 11.88
C MET A 17 -7.20 -11.70 11.94
N VAL A 18 -8.28 -12.10 12.63
CA VAL A 18 -8.71 -13.51 12.67
C VAL A 18 -9.04 -14.00 11.27
N TRP A 19 -9.76 -13.21 10.48
CA TRP A 19 -10.10 -13.58 9.11
C TRP A 19 -8.86 -13.72 8.21
N VAL A 20 -7.90 -12.80 8.32
CA VAL A 20 -6.63 -12.86 7.58
C VAL A 20 -5.82 -14.10 7.95
N ILE A 21 -5.72 -14.44 9.24
CA ILE A 21 -4.98 -15.65 9.66
C ILE A 21 -5.63 -16.90 9.08
N ILE A 22 -6.95 -17.00 9.15
CA ILE A 22 -7.70 -18.14 8.63
C ILE A 22 -7.51 -18.24 7.10
N SER A 23 -7.68 -17.14 6.37
CA SER A 23 -7.58 -17.16 4.90
C SER A 23 -6.17 -17.50 4.42
N LEU A 24 -5.14 -16.93 5.06
CA LEU A 24 -3.74 -17.24 4.75
C LEU A 24 -3.39 -18.69 5.08
N PHE A 25 -3.89 -19.22 6.19
CA PHE A 25 -3.68 -20.62 6.55
C PHE A 25 -4.22 -21.55 5.44
N PHE A 26 -5.46 -21.36 5.00
CA PHE A 26 -6.04 -22.17 3.93
C PHE A 26 -5.35 -21.97 2.58
N ALA A 27 -4.92 -20.74 2.26
CA ALA A 27 -4.17 -20.47 1.03
C ALA A 27 -2.83 -21.22 0.99
N VAL A 28 -2.07 -21.20 2.09
CA VAL A 28 -0.78 -21.90 2.20
C VAL A 28 -0.96 -23.41 2.16
N VAL A 29 -1.91 -23.95 2.94
CA VAL A 29 -2.20 -25.39 2.95
C VAL A 29 -2.65 -25.87 1.57
N GLY A 30 -3.55 -25.12 0.90
CA GLY A 30 -4.00 -25.43 -0.45
C GLY A 30 -2.86 -25.42 -1.47
N GLY A 31 -1.93 -24.45 -1.38
CA GLY A 31 -0.74 -24.39 -2.22
C GLY A 31 0.20 -25.58 -2.01
N ILE A 32 0.45 -25.98 -0.75
CA ILE A 32 1.30 -27.13 -0.42
C ILE A 32 0.68 -28.43 -0.94
N ILE A 33 -0.61 -28.65 -0.69
CA ILE A 33 -1.33 -29.84 -1.19
C ILE A 33 -1.31 -29.88 -2.71
N GLY A 34 -1.59 -28.75 -3.37
CA GLY A 34 -1.59 -28.69 -4.83
C GLY A 34 -0.23 -28.94 -5.44
N ARG A 35 0.85 -28.45 -4.82
CA ARG A 35 2.21 -28.78 -5.23
C ARG A 35 2.52 -30.27 -5.07
N ALA A 36 2.05 -30.90 -4.00
CA ALA A 36 2.26 -32.34 -3.78
C ALA A 36 1.46 -33.20 -4.78
N TYR A 37 0.24 -32.78 -5.12
CA TYR A 37 -0.63 -33.50 -6.05
C TYR A 37 -0.17 -33.40 -7.52
N LEU A 38 0.38 -32.25 -7.92
CA LEU A 38 0.80 -31.95 -9.29
C LEU A 38 2.31 -32.17 -9.54
N TYR A 39 2.99 -32.89 -8.64
CA TYR A 39 4.40 -33.22 -8.78
C TYR A 39 4.63 -34.24 -9.91
N PRO A 40 5.65 -34.10 -10.78
CA PRO A 40 6.70 -33.08 -10.81
C PRO A 40 6.45 -31.90 -11.78
N GLU A 41 5.31 -31.85 -12.46
CA GLU A 41 5.06 -30.96 -13.60
C GLU A 41 5.00 -29.46 -13.22
N PHE A 42 4.67 -29.14 -11.96
CA PHE A 42 4.52 -27.75 -11.46
C PHE A 42 5.67 -27.27 -10.56
N LEU A 43 6.92 -27.55 -10.95
CA LEU A 43 8.12 -27.19 -10.17
C LEU A 43 8.70 -25.78 -10.44
N GLY A 44 8.09 -24.96 -11.31
CA GLY A 44 8.58 -23.63 -11.67
C GLY A 44 7.75 -22.46 -11.12
N ASP A 45 8.38 -21.31 -10.88
CA ASP A 45 7.77 -20.10 -10.32
C ASP A 45 6.52 -19.64 -11.10
N ALA A 46 6.56 -19.69 -12.44
CA ALA A 46 5.44 -19.24 -13.29
C ALA A 46 4.20 -20.16 -13.20
N GLY A 47 4.38 -21.45 -12.94
CA GLY A 47 3.28 -22.40 -12.79
C GLY A 47 2.61 -22.33 -11.42
N SER A 48 3.34 -21.85 -10.41
CA SER A 48 2.91 -21.89 -9.00
C SER A 48 1.65 -21.05 -8.71
N GLU A 49 1.49 -19.92 -9.41
CA GLU A 49 0.35 -19.01 -9.25
C GLU A 49 -0.95 -19.56 -9.84
N THR A 50 -0.86 -20.58 -10.72
CA THR A 50 -2.02 -21.18 -11.40
C THR A 50 -2.44 -22.53 -10.82
N ILE A 51 -1.72 -23.04 -9.81
CA ILE A 51 -1.94 -24.36 -9.19
C ILE A 51 -3.41 -24.57 -8.80
N PHE A 52 -4.05 -23.56 -8.21
CA PHE A 52 -5.42 -23.71 -7.75
C PHE A 52 -6.41 -23.88 -8.91
N MET A 53 -6.22 -23.15 -10.01
CA MET A 53 -7.05 -23.27 -11.22
C MET A 53 -6.87 -24.64 -11.88
N VAL A 54 -5.64 -25.15 -11.94
CA VAL A 54 -5.34 -26.48 -12.48
C VAL A 54 -5.96 -27.58 -11.61
N MET A 55 -5.83 -27.48 -10.28
CA MET A 55 -6.43 -28.43 -9.35
C MET A 55 -7.95 -28.50 -9.49
N ILE A 56 -8.62 -27.36 -9.64
CA ILE A 56 -10.07 -27.31 -9.82
C ILE A 56 -10.49 -28.11 -11.05
N ASN A 57 -9.81 -27.89 -12.18
CA ASN A 57 -10.13 -28.58 -13.44
C ASN A 57 -9.87 -30.09 -13.38
N ASN A 58 -8.84 -30.53 -12.64
CA ASN A 58 -8.49 -31.95 -12.54
C ASN A 58 -9.33 -32.71 -11.51
N THR A 59 -9.88 -32.03 -10.51
CA THR A 59 -10.55 -32.68 -9.36
C THR A 59 -12.06 -32.70 -9.49
N PHE A 60 -12.65 -31.66 -10.09
CA PHE A 60 -14.10 -31.48 -10.14
C PHE A 60 -14.67 -31.75 -11.53
N THR A 61 -15.97 -32.04 -11.60
CA THR A 61 -16.68 -32.14 -12.88
C THR A 61 -16.70 -30.77 -13.57
N PRO A 62 -16.79 -30.71 -14.92
CA PRO A 62 -16.69 -29.45 -15.67
C PRO A 62 -17.66 -28.35 -15.21
N VAL A 63 -18.87 -28.72 -14.78
CA VAL A 63 -19.88 -27.79 -14.28
C VAL A 63 -19.43 -27.16 -12.95
N ILE A 64 -18.96 -27.97 -12.00
CA ILE A 64 -18.51 -27.48 -10.69
C ILE A 64 -17.21 -26.68 -10.86
N ALA A 65 -16.29 -27.16 -11.69
CA ALA A 65 -15.05 -26.45 -12.01
C ALA A 65 -15.34 -25.06 -12.58
N GLY A 66 -16.27 -24.93 -13.53
CA GLY A 66 -16.69 -23.65 -14.08
C GLY A 66 -17.25 -22.68 -13.03
N VAL A 67 -18.09 -23.17 -12.11
CA VAL A 67 -18.64 -22.35 -11.01
C VAL A 67 -17.53 -21.87 -10.07
N LEU A 68 -16.58 -22.73 -9.71
CA LEU A 68 -15.46 -22.36 -8.83
C LEU A 68 -14.51 -21.35 -9.48
N LEU A 69 -14.18 -21.53 -10.77
CA LEU A 69 -13.37 -20.57 -11.52
C LEU A 69 -14.08 -19.22 -11.67
N ALA A 70 -15.40 -19.22 -11.90
CA ALA A 70 -16.20 -18.00 -11.92
C ALA A 70 -16.19 -17.28 -10.56
N ALA A 71 -16.22 -18.02 -9.44
CA ALA A 71 -16.15 -17.44 -8.10
C ALA A 71 -14.79 -16.75 -7.85
N ILE A 72 -13.69 -17.35 -8.29
CA ILE A 72 -12.35 -16.73 -8.23
C ILE A 72 -12.33 -15.43 -9.04
N LEU A 73 -12.81 -15.49 -10.27
CA LEU A 73 -12.85 -14.32 -11.15
C LEU A 73 -13.70 -13.19 -10.54
N ALA A 74 -14.86 -13.53 -9.97
CA ALA A 74 -15.73 -12.57 -9.29
C ALA A 74 -15.03 -11.91 -8.07
N ALA A 75 -14.30 -12.69 -7.27
CA ALA A 75 -13.55 -12.16 -6.13
C ALA A 75 -12.43 -11.20 -6.58
N ILE A 76 -11.70 -11.55 -7.64
CA ILE A 76 -10.66 -10.68 -8.22
C ILE A 76 -11.27 -9.39 -8.76
N MET A 77 -12.39 -9.47 -9.49
CA MET A 77 -13.10 -8.30 -10.01
C MET A 77 -13.54 -7.35 -8.90
N SER A 78 -14.13 -7.86 -7.80
CA SER A 78 -14.54 -7.01 -6.68
C SER A 78 -13.37 -6.26 -6.02
N THR A 79 -12.19 -6.90 -5.99
CA THR A 79 -10.98 -6.30 -5.44
C THR A 79 -10.43 -5.25 -6.41
N ALA A 80 -10.32 -5.60 -7.69
CA ALA A 80 -9.85 -4.71 -8.74
C ALA A 80 -10.70 -3.44 -8.83
N ASP A 81 -12.03 -3.55 -8.80
CA ASP A 81 -12.95 -2.41 -8.84
C ASP A 81 -12.72 -1.46 -7.66
N SER A 82 -12.56 -2.01 -6.46
CA SER A 82 -12.30 -1.21 -5.25
C SER A 82 -10.94 -0.51 -5.31
N GLN A 83 -9.88 -1.20 -5.77
CA GLN A 83 -8.54 -0.61 -5.89
C GLN A 83 -8.48 0.46 -6.99
N LEU A 84 -9.14 0.23 -8.13
CA LEU A 84 -9.23 1.22 -9.21
C LEU A 84 -10.01 2.45 -8.75
N LEU A 85 -11.11 2.28 -8.01
CA LEU A 85 -11.87 3.40 -7.46
C LEU A 85 -11.04 4.22 -6.48
N VAL A 86 -10.34 3.57 -5.54
CA VAL A 86 -9.45 4.26 -4.58
C VAL A 86 -8.35 5.02 -5.31
N ALA A 87 -7.71 4.41 -6.31
CA ALA A 87 -6.66 5.06 -7.08
C ALA A 87 -7.20 6.26 -7.89
N ALA A 88 -8.40 6.14 -8.48
CA ALA A 88 -9.04 7.25 -9.18
C ALA A 88 -9.39 8.39 -8.24
N SER A 89 -9.92 8.09 -7.05
CA SER A 89 -10.23 9.11 -6.03
C SER A 89 -8.98 9.83 -5.55
N ALA A 90 -7.89 9.10 -5.26
CA ALA A 90 -6.61 9.69 -4.90
C ALA A 90 -6.07 10.58 -6.05
N PHE A 91 -6.18 10.14 -7.30
CA PHE A 91 -5.80 10.97 -8.44
C PHE A 91 -6.63 12.26 -8.54
N THR A 92 -7.95 12.18 -8.38
CA THR A 92 -8.81 13.37 -8.52
C THR A 92 -8.65 14.34 -7.36
N GLU A 93 -8.55 13.86 -6.13
CA GLU A 93 -8.50 14.71 -4.95
C GLU A 93 -7.08 15.18 -4.65
N ASP A 94 -6.08 14.30 -4.73
CA ASP A 94 -4.71 14.64 -4.31
C ASP A 94 -3.88 15.27 -5.44
N ILE A 95 -4.18 14.93 -6.69
CA ILE A 95 -3.42 15.44 -7.86
C ILE A 95 -4.23 16.49 -8.60
N TYR A 96 -5.42 16.13 -9.12
CA TYR A 96 -6.17 17.03 -10.00
C TYR A 96 -6.67 18.28 -9.26
N ARG A 97 -7.35 18.11 -8.13
CA ARG A 97 -7.85 19.25 -7.34
C ARG A 97 -6.69 20.13 -6.85
N ILE A 98 -5.62 19.55 -6.31
CA ILE A 98 -4.54 20.35 -5.71
C ILE A 98 -3.65 21.03 -6.76
N ILE A 99 -3.27 20.32 -7.84
CA ILE A 99 -2.23 20.77 -8.77
C ILE A 99 -2.82 21.41 -10.03
N VAL A 100 -3.95 20.90 -10.54
CA VAL A 100 -4.52 21.35 -11.82
C VAL A 100 -5.58 22.42 -11.61
N LYS A 101 -6.59 22.15 -10.76
CA LYS A 101 -7.72 23.06 -10.55
C LYS A 101 -8.35 22.89 -9.17
N ARG A 102 -8.04 23.83 -8.27
CA ARG A 102 -8.50 23.82 -6.87
C ARG A 102 -10.02 23.91 -6.73
N ASP A 103 -10.65 24.67 -7.62
CA ASP A 103 -12.12 24.87 -7.64
C ASP A 103 -12.82 23.95 -8.64
N ALA A 104 -12.30 22.73 -8.87
CA ALA A 104 -12.96 21.74 -9.70
C ALA A 104 -14.31 21.35 -9.08
N GLY A 105 -15.39 21.44 -9.88
CA GLY A 105 -16.72 21.07 -9.41
C GLY A 105 -16.89 19.55 -9.33
N GLU A 106 -17.82 19.08 -8.50
CA GLU A 106 -18.09 17.63 -8.30
C GLU A 106 -18.30 16.85 -9.61
N LYS A 107 -19.02 17.44 -10.57
CA LYS A 107 -19.24 16.81 -11.89
C LYS A 107 -17.94 16.64 -12.67
N GLU A 108 -17.05 17.62 -12.61
CA GLU A 108 -15.75 17.60 -13.28
C GLU A 108 -14.85 16.52 -12.66
N LEU A 109 -14.82 16.44 -11.33
CA LEU A 109 -14.06 15.43 -10.59
C LEU A 109 -14.53 14.01 -10.90
N VAL A 110 -15.84 13.77 -10.98
CA VAL A 110 -16.38 12.46 -11.38
C VAL A 110 -15.92 12.08 -12.80
N TRP A 111 -15.93 13.01 -13.75
CA TRP A 111 -15.45 12.75 -15.10
C TRP A 111 -13.94 12.49 -15.12
N MET A 112 -13.15 13.27 -14.39
CA MET A 112 -11.70 13.05 -14.27
C MET A 112 -11.40 11.71 -13.61
N GLY A 113 -12.17 11.30 -12.61
CA GLY A 113 -12.05 9.98 -11.99
C GLY A 113 -12.29 8.86 -13.00
N ARG A 114 -13.31 8.98 -13.87
CA ARG A 114 -13.55 8.00 -14.94
C ARG A 114 -12.39 7.93 -15.93
N PHE A 115 -11.81 9.06 -16.31
CA PHE A 115 -10.61 9.08 -17.17
C PHE A 115 -9.40 8.45 -16.46
N ALA A 116 -9.22 8.71 -15.17
CA ALA A 116 -8.17 8.09 -14.37
C ALA A 116 -8.33 6.57 -14.31
N VAL A 117 -9.56 6.05 -14.09
CA VAL A 117 -9.82 4.59 -14.13
C VAL A 117 -9.43 3.99 -15.49
N ILE A 118 -9.82 4.61 -16.60
CA ILE A 118 -9.47 4.14 -17.95
C ILE A 118 -7.94 4.16 -18.14
N ALA A 119 -7.26 5.23 -17.72
CA ALA A 119 -5.81 5.34 -17.85
C ALA A 119 -5.08 4.29 -17.01
N ILE A 120 -5.42 4.16 -15.73
CA ILE A 120 -4.79 3.21 -14.79
C ILE A 120 -5.04 1.77 -15.24
N SER A 121 -6.28 1.42 -15.62
CA SER A 121 -6.60 0.08 -16.12
C SER A 121 -5.86 -0.26 -17.41
N THR A 122 -5.68 0.72 -18.31
CA THR A 122 -4.89 0.53 -19.53
C THR A 122 -3.43 0.23 -19.21
N ILE A 123 -2.81 0.97 -18.30
CA ILE A 123 -1.44 0.72 -17.86
C ILE A 123 -1.31 -0.65 -17.19
N ALA A 124 -2.24 -0.99 -16.30
CA ALA A 124 -2.27 -2.30 -15.64
C ALA A 124 -2.38 -3.45 -16.66
N TYR A 125 -3.21 -3.31 -17.68
CA TYR A 125 -3.34 -4.29 -18.76
C TYR A 125 -2.05 -4.44 -19.59
N LEU A 126 -1.35 -3.35 -19.87
CA LEU A 126 -0.07 -3.40 -20.59
C LEU A 126 1.00 -4.14 -19.77
N ILE A 127 1.06 -3.90 -18.46
CA ILE A 127 2.00 -4.60 -17.55
C ILE A 127 1.62 -6.09 -17.44
N ALA A 128 0.33 -6.40 -17.32
CA ALA A 128 -0.17 -7.76 -17.15
C ALA A 128 0.00 -8.66 -18.40
N ARG A 129 0.24 -8.07 -19.57
CA ARG A 129 0.48 -8.83 -20.81
C ARG A 129 1.86 -9.47 -20.88
N ASP A 130 2.82 -9.03 -20.07
CA ASP A 130 4.17 -9.60 -20.07
C ASP A 130 4.18 -10.92 -19.27
N PRO A 131 4.35 -12.08 -19.93
CA PRO A 131 4.31 -13.39 -19.27
C PRO A 131 5.53 -13.65 -18.37
N ASN A 132 6.56 -12.82 -18.42
CA ASN A 132 7.74 -12.95 -17.56
C ASN A 132 7.52 -12.34 -16.16
N ASN A 133 6.46 -11.54 -15.99
CA ASN A 133 6.13 -10.93 -14.71
C ASN A 133 5.16 -11.83 -13.92
N SER A 134 5.63 -12.39 -12.80
CA SER A 134 4.75 -13.07 -11.85
C SER A 134 3.91 -12.05 -11.06
N VAL A 135 2.69 -12.44 -10.68
CA VAL A 135 1.81 -11.60 -9.86
C VAL A 135 2.50 -11.26 -8.54
N MET A 136 3.11 -12.26 -7.89
CA MET A 136 3.84 -12.07 -6.64
C MET A 136 5.04 -11.14 -6.81
N GLY A 137 5.75 -11.21 -7.95
CA GLY A 137 6.87 -10.32 -8.26
C GLY A 137 6.43 -8.87 -8.41
N LEU A 138 5.36 -8.62 -9.17
CA LEU A 138 4.80 -7.28 -9.36
C LEU A 138 4.29 -6.68 -8.04
N VAL A 139 3.57 -7.47 -7.25
CA VAL A 139 3.06 -7.04 -5.94
C VAL A 139 4.21 -6.75 -4.98
N SER A 140 5.21 -7.65 -4.90
CA SER A 140 6.38 -7.46 -4.02
C SER A 140 7.18 -6.22 -4.40
N TYR A 141 7.31 -5.91 -5.69
CA TYR A 141 7.98 -4.72 -6.19
C TYR A 141 7.20 -3.43 -5.85
N ALA A 142 5.87 -3.43 -6.02
CA ALA A 142 5.04 -2.30 -5.63
C ALA A 142 5.14 -2.01 -4.11
N TRP A 143 5.07 -3.05 -3.29
CA TRP A 143 5.23 -2.94 -1.84
C TRP A 143 6.64 -2.51 -1.42
N ALA A 144 7.68 -2.91 -2.15
CA ALA A 144 9.03 -2.42 -1.92
C ALA A 144 9.11 -0.90 -2.08
N GLY A 145 8.52 -0.36 -3.15
CA GLY A 145 8.47 1.09 -3.39
C GLY A 145 7.73 1.85 -2.29
N PHE A 146 6.52 1.38 -1.93
CA PHE A 146 5.74 1.97 -0.84
C PHE A 146 6.48 1.89 0.50
N GLY A 147 7.04 0.72 0.83
CA GLY A 147 7.75 0.49 2.08
C GLY A 147 9.02 1.33 2.22
N ALA A 148 9.80 1.48 1.14
CA ALA A 148 11.02 2.30 1.12
C ALA A 148 10.73 3.82 1.16
N ALA A 149 9.67 4.28 0.49
CA ALA A 149 9.32 5.70 0.45
C ALA A 149 8.65 6.16 1.76
N PHE A 150 7.61 5.45 2.22
CA PHE A 150 6.79 5.88 3.35
C PHE A 150 7.22 5.30 4.69
N GLY A 151 7.76 4.08 4.72
CA GLY A 151 8.13 3.39 5.96
C GLY A 151 9.09 4.20 6.83
N PRO A 152 10.24 4.64 6.31
CA PRO A 152 11.19 5.48 7.06
C PRO A 152 10.55 6.77 7.57
N VAL A 153 9.79 7.46 6.72
CA VAL A 153 9.16 8.74 7.07
C VAL A 153 8.17 8.59 8.22
N ILE A 154 7.36 7.53 8.21
CA ILE A 154 6.40 7.23 9.29
C ILE A 154 7.15 6.92 10.59
N LEU A 155 8.23 6.14 10.54
CA LEU A 155 9.02 5.85 11.75
C LEU A 155 9.66 7.11 12.32
N PHE A 156 10.29 7.92 11.47
CA PHE A 156 10.95 9.14 11.91
C PHE A 156 9.95 10.20 12.40
N SER A 157 8.79 10.34 11.77
CA SER A 157 7.76 11.29 12.23
C SER A 157 7.15 10.90 13.57
N LEU A 158 7.03 9.61 13.88
CA LEU A 158 6.47 9.13 15.14
C LEU A 158 7.48 9.08 16.29
N PHE A 159 8.74 8.75 16.00
CA PHE A 159 9.75 8.50 17.03
C PHE A 159 10.85 9.57 17.12
N TRP A 160 10.97 10.45 16.13
CA TRP A 160 12.04 11.45 16.08
C TRP A 160 11.52 12.88 15.96
N ARG A 161 11.63 13.62 17.07
CA ARG A 161 11.21 15.02 17.20
C ARG A 161 11.85 15.98 16.19
N LYS A 162 13.04 15.65 15.67
CA LYS A 162 13.81 16.52 14.78
C LYS A 162 13.49 16.35 13.30
N THR A 163 12.51 15.52 12.95
CA THR A 163 12.12 15.30 11.55
C THR A 163 11.60 16.59 10.92
N THR A 164 12.21 17.02 9.80
CA THR A 164 11.79 18.21 9.05
C THR A 164 11.01 17.86 7.80
N ARG A 165 10.22 18.80 7.27
CA ARG A 165 9.46 18.64 6.02
C ARG A 165 10.37 18.27 4.85
N ASN A 166 11.51 18.95 4.72
CA ASN A 166 12.47 18.71 3.65
C ASN A 166 13.16 17.35 3.81
N GLY A 167 13.46 16.93 5.04
CA GLY A 167 13.98 15.59 5.32
C GLY A 167 12.99 14.49 4.97
N ALA A 168 11.72 14.65 5.35
CA ALA A 168 10.65 13.72 4.99
C ALA A 168 10.46 13.62 3.47
N LEU A 169 10.36 14.75 2.76
CA LEU A 169 10.22 14.77 1.29
C LEU A 169 11.44 14.14 0.60
N GLY A 170 12.65 14.50 1.03
CA GLY A 170 13.88 13.92 0.50
C GLY A 170 13.96 12.41 0.72
N GLY A 171 13.59 11.94 1.91
CA GLY A 171 13.48 10.51 2.22
C GLY A 171 12.52 9.76 1.31
N MET A 172 11.30 10.28 1.12
CA MET A 172 10.32 9.66 0.21
C MET A 172 10.85 9.54 -1.22
N ILE A 173 11.44 10.62 -1.74
CA ILE A 173 11.96 10.66 -3.11
C ILE A 173 13.14 9.69 -3.24
N VAL A 174 14.10 9.73 -2.33
CA VAL A 174 15.29 8.84 -2.38
C VAL A 174 14.87 7.39 -2.23
N GLY A 175 14.01 7.04 -1.27
CA GLY A 175 13.54 5.67 -1.07
C GLY A 175 12.85 5.12 -2.32
N GLY A 176 11.94 5.90 -2.93
CA GLY A 176 11.25 5.51 -4.16
C GLY A 176 12.20 5.37 -5.37
N LEU A 177 13.10 6.34 -5.57
CA LEU A 177 14.07 6.30 -6.67
C LEU A 177 15.05 5.14 -6.53
N VAL A 178 15.52 4.86 -5.31
CA VAL A 178 16.42 3.72 -5.08
C VAL A 178 15.74 2.42 -5.46
N VAL A 179 14.47 2.19 -5.10
CA VAL A 179 13.77 0.96 -5.50
C VAL A 179 13.68 0.83 -7.02
N ILE A 180 13.35 1.92 -7.72
CA ILE A 180 13.24 1.92 -9.19
C ILE A 180 14.58 1.64 -9.86
N VAL A 181 15.65 2.31 -9.41
CA VAL A 181 16.99 2.17 -9.98
C VAL A 181 17.58 0.81 -9.64
N TRP A 182 17.43 0.37 -8.39
CA TRP A 182 17.97 -0.89 -7.90
C TRP A 182 17.40 -2.08 -8.65
N LYS A 183 16.11 -2.04 -9.02
CA LYS A 183 15.48 -3.11 -9.80
C LYS A 183 16.10 -3.34 -11.17
N GLN A 184 16.71 -2.30 -11.75
CA GLN A 184 17.34 -2.37 -13.07
C GLN A 184 18.80 -2.82 -13.00
N LEU A 185 19.40 -2.83 -11.81
CA LEU A 185 20.75 -3.31 -11.59
C LEU A 185 20.71 -4.81 -11.35
N SER A 186 21.64 -5.54 -11.97
CA SER A 186 21.75 -6.99 -11.80
C SER A 186 23.14 -7.39 -11.32
N GLY A 187 23.20 -8.43 -10.50
CA GLY A 187 24.44 -9.06 -10.06
C GLY A 187 24.79 -8.86 -8.58
N GLY A 188 25.01 -9.96 -7.87
CA GLY A 188 25.59 -9.97 -6.53
C GLY A 188 24.69 -9.30 -5.51
N ILE A 189 25.15 -8.19 -4.92
CA ILE A 189 24.39 -7.45 -3.89
C ILE A 189 23.09 -6.84 -4.47
N PHE A 190 23.04 -6.62 -5.79
CA PHE A 190 21.86 -6.06 -6.45
C PHE A 190 20.68 -7.04 -6.58
N ASP A 191 20.92 -8.35 -6.39
CA ASP A 191 19.87 -9.37 -6.38
C ASP A 191 19.10 -9.41 -5.04
N MET A 192 19.53 -8.60 -4.06
CA MET A 192 18.83 -8.43 -2.79
C MET A 192 17.52 -7.66 -2.99
N TYR A 193 16.50 -8.03 -2.20
CA TYR A 193 15.19 -7.39 -2.22
C TYR A 193 15.30 -5.86 -2.09
N GLU A 194 14.73 -5.14 -3.05
CA GLU A 194 15.00 -3.73 -3.35
C GLU A 194 14.53 -2.79 -2.23
N ILE A 195 13.62 -3.26 -1.37
CA ILE A 195 13.18 -2.51 -0.19
C ILE A 195 14.31 -2.24 0.79
N VAL A 196 15.25 -3.19 0.96
CA VAL A 196 16.30 -3.10 1.99
C VAL A 196 17.21 -1.89 1.75
N PRO A 197 17.83 -1.75 0.56
CA PRO A 197 18.66 -0.58 0.28
C PRO A 197 17.82 0.71 0.19
N GLY A 198 16.60 0.65 -0.37
CA GLY A 198 15.71 1.81 -0.48
C GLY A 198 15.34 2.38 0.88
N PHE A 199 14.95 1.52 1.82
CA PHE A 199 14.60 1.89 3.18
C PHE A 199 15.81 2.48 3.91
N PHE A 200 16.98 1.83 3.81
CA PHE A 200 18.19 2.29 4.49
C PHE A 200 18.67 3.65 3.99
N LEU A 201 18.71 3.86 2.67
CA LEU A 201 19.09 5.14 2.09
C LEU A 201 18.08 6.23 2.39
N SER A 202 16.78 5.92 2.38
CA SER A 202 15.72 6.85 2.81
C SER A 202 15.91 7.28 4.27
N CYS A 203 16.17 6.36 5.21
CA CYS A 203 16.51 6.69 6.60
C CYS A 203 17.70 7.64 6.71
N ILE A 204 18.79 7.36 5.97
CA ILE A 204 19.98 8.22 5.95
C ILE A 204 19.64 9.61 5.43
N THR A 205 18.89 9.70 4.33
CA THR A 205 18.49 10.96 3.73
C THR A 205 17.64 11.79 4.69
N ILE A 206 16.66 11.17 5.36
CA ILE A 206 15.83 11.85 6.37
C ILE A 206 16.72 12.39 7.49
N TYR A 207 17.58 11.53 8.05
CA TYR A 207 18.47 11.91 9.15
C TYR A 207 19.39 13.08 8.77
N LEU A 208 20.06 12.99 7.62
CA LEU A 208 21.01 14.01 7.17
C LEU A 208 20.30 15.32 6.85
N LEU A 209 19.24 15.29 6.03
CA LEU A 209 18.53 16.49 5.63
C LEU A 209 17.87 17.17 6.82
N SER A 210 17.31 16.42 7.78
CA SER A 210 16.68 17.01 8.96
C SER A 210 17.66 17.64 9.95
N ILE A 211 18.92 17.17 10.01
CA ILE A 211 19.95 17.83 10.84
C ILE A 211 20.58 19.01 10.12
N LEU A 212 20.73 18.93 8.80
CA LEU A 212 21.30 20.01 7.99
C LEU A 212 20.30 21.14 7.73
N ASP A 213 19.00 20.89 7.94
CA ASP A 213 17.95 21.89 7.83
C ASP A 213 18.14 22.99 8.89
N LYS A 214 18.53 24.18 8.44
CA LYS A 214 18.81 25.33 9.30
C LYS A 214 17.55 25.91 9.93
N GLU A 215 16.39 25.72 9.30
CA GLU A 215 15.11 26.21 9.77
C GLU A 215 14.49 25.26 10.81
N GLY A 216 14.94 24.00 10.84
CA GLY A 216 14.45 22.98 11.75
C GLY A 216 12.98 22.61 11.51
N PRO A 217 12.38 21.76 12.38
CA PRO A 217 10.96 21.45 12.31
C PRO A 217 10.12 22.68 12.67
N THR A 218 9.01 22.88 11.96
CA THR A 218 8.07 23.97 12.26
C THR A 218 7.53 23.88 13.69
N GLU A 219 7.38 25.01 14.37
CA GLU A 219 6.83 25.13 15.73
C GLU A 219 5.52 24.35 15.93
N GLU A 220 4.65 24.34 14.92
CA GLU A 220 3.39 23.59 14.93
C GLU A 220 3.60 22.07 15.04
N ILE A 221 4.53 21.51 14.25
CA ILE A 221 4.88 20.09 14.26
C ILE A 221 5.51 19.69 15.61
N LEU A 222 6.35 20.57 16.18
CA LEU A 222 6.96 20.34 17.49
C LEU A 222 5.92 20.29 18.60
N LYS A 223 4.98 21.25 18.62
CA LYS A 223 3.89 21.29 19.60
C LYS A 223 3.00 20.06 19.48
N GLU A 224 2.70 19.62 18.26
CA GLU A 224 1.90 18.42 18.04
C GLU A 224 2.61 17.15 18.49
N PHE A 225 3.91 17.00 18.16
CA PHE A 225 4.72 15.88 18.60
C PHE A 225 4.82 15.80 20.13
N ASP A 226 5.02 16.94 20.80
CA ASP A 226 5.09 17.02 22.26
C ASP A 226 3.72 16.69 22.88
N ARG A 227 2.61 17.19 22.32
CA ARG A 227 1.24 16.89 22.75
C ARG A 227 0.94 15.39 22.72
N VAL A 228 1.23 14.72 21.60
CA VAL A 228 0.96 13.28 21.43
C VAL A 228 1.81 12.44 22.40
N ASN A 229 3.08 12.82 22.61
CA ASN A 229 3.93 12.12 23.58
C ASN A 229 3.45 12.30 25.02
N HIS A 230 2.98 13.49 25.39
CA HIS A 230 2.37 13.71 26.72
C HIS A 230 1.12 12.85 26.94
N ILE A 231 0.27 12.66 25.92
CA ILE A 231 -0.91 11.79 25.99
C ILE A 231 -0.51 10.32 26.17
N ASN A 232 0.48 9.84 25.40
CA ASN A 232 0.98 8.47 25.51
C ASN A 232 1.58 8.15 26.88
N LEU A 233 2.23 9.12 27.53
CA LEU A 233 2.83 8.97 28.86
C LEU A 233 1.80 8.99 30.00
N HIS A 234 0.65 9.65 29.81
CA HIS A 234 -0.38 9.81 30.86
C HIS A 234 -1.64 8.97 30.69
N GLY A 235 -1.75 8.14 29.64
CA GLY A 235 -2.80 7.12 29.50
C GLY A 235 -4.24 7.65 29.47
N LYS A 236 -4.44 8.95 29.25
CA LYS A 236 -5.78 9.54 29.15
C LYS A 236 -6.32 9.35 27.74
N ALA A 237 -7.45 8.64 27.67
CA ALA A 237 -8.23 8.51 26.45
C ALA A 237 -8.63 9.87 25.91
N ILE A 238 -8.59 10.00 24.58
CA ILE A 238 -8.94 11.19 23.80
C ILE A 238 -10.33 11.68 24.25
N HIS A 239 -10.39 12.78 24.99
CA HIS A 239 -11.64 13.50 25.23
C HIS A 239 -11.90 14.41 24.03
N LYS A 240 -13.17 14.51 23.64
CA LYS A 240 -13.65 15.25 22.47
C LYS A 240 -13.28 16.75 22.49
N GLU A 241 -12.84 17.25 23.64
CA GLU A 241 -12.42 18.63 23.92
C GLU A 241 -10.96 18.92 23.53
N ASP A 242 -10.13 17.89 23.32
CA ASP A 242 -8.71 18.03 22.90
C ASP A 242 -8.53 18.04 21.37
N MET A 243 -9.61 17.86 20.60
CA MET A 243 -9.60 18.09 19.17
C MET A 243 -9.58 19.60 18.93
N VAL A 244 -8.46 20.10 18.40
CA VAL A 244 -8.39 21.43 17.79
C VAL A 244 -9.59 21.55 16.86
N PRO A 245 -10.46 22.56 17.03
CA PRO A 245 -11.49 22.81 16.04
C PRO A 245 -10.76 22.98 14.72
N LEU A 246 -11.08 22.17 13.72
CA LEU A 246 -10.73 22.51 12.35
C LEU A 246 -11.32 23.90 12.16
N GLU A 247 -10.48 24.93 12.15
CA GLU A 247 -10.87 26.26 11.74
C GLU A 247 -11.49 26.05 10.37
N THR A 248 -12.81 26.15 10.32
CA THR A 248 -13.52 26.40 9.09
C THR A 248 -12.95 27.71 8.59
N SER A 249 -11.98 27.61 7.68
CA SER A 249 -11.58 28.73 6.84
C SER A 249 -12.83 29.13 6.06
N ASN A 250 -13.60 30.05 6.65
CA ASN A 250 -14.54 30.88 5.93
C ASN A 250 -13.72 31.66 4.90
N GLU A 251 -13.78 31.22 3.65
CA GLU A 251 -14.27 31.98 2.49
C GLU A 251 -14.21 31.11 1.23
#